data_AF-A0A315Y4F7-F1
#
_entry.id   AF-A0A315Y4F7-F1
#
_cell.length_a   1.000
_cell.length_b   1.000
_cell.length_c   1.000
_cell.angle_alpha   90.00
_cell.angle_beta   90.00
_cell.angle_gamma   90.00
#
_symmetry.space_group_name_H-M   'P 1'
#
loop_
_entity.id
_entity.type
_entity.pdbx_description
1 polymer ?
#
loop_
_entity_poly.entity_id
_entity_poly.type
_entity_poly.pdbx_seq_one_letter_code
_entity_poly.pdbx_strand_id
1 'polypeptide(L)'
;MEYGKNKNEGEVIPIALYSEKIADNDRKIEQLSKNIKRDTEKRKKLMEENARLSYQAICEQYNCTGQDLLDILSREHQQAEMLQTSGLSDADIAELAGSGRSSEDSDDIAFYDKQDSDDD
;
A
#
# COMPACT_ATOMS: atom_id res chain seq x y z
N MET A 1 -61.66 -63.16 -1.66
CA MET A 1 -61.64 -61.69 -1.81
C MET A 1 -60.36 -61.18 -1.22
N GLU A 2 -59.80 -60.20 -1.90
CA GLU A 2 -58.38 -59.91 -2.07
C GLU A 2 -57.78 -59.10 -0.92
N TYR A 3 -56.55 -59.45 -0.53
CA TYR A 3 -55.75 -58.69 0.43
C TYR A 3 -55.20 -57.42 -0.23
N GLY A 4 -55.82 -56.27 0.04
CA GLY A 4 -55.31 -54.96 -0.38
C GLY A 4 -54.31 -54.39 0.63
N LYS A 5 -53.01 -54.58 0.38
CA LYS A 5 -51.91 -54.06 1.19
C LYS A 5 -51.87 -52.53 1.22
N ASN A 6 -51.65 -51.98 2.41
CA ASN A 6 -51.23 -50.60 2.64
C ASN A 6 -50.03 -50.23 1.76
N LYS A 7 -50.13 -49.14 0.99
CA LYS A 7 -49.00 -48.52 0.29
C LYS A 7 -48.80 -47.11 0.83
N ASN A 8 -48.23 -47.03 2.03
CA ASN A 8 -47.66 -45.80 2.59
C ASN A 8 -46.13 -45.92 2.63
N GLU A 9 -45.52 -46.40 1.53
CA GLU A 9 -44.07 -46.56 1.44
C GLU A 9 -43.62 -46.08 0.06
N GLY A 10 -43.29 -44.79 -0.06
CA GLY A 10 -42.72 -44.27 -1.30
C GLY A 10 -42.84 -42.76 -1.41
N GLU A 11 -41.95 -42.03 -0.71
CA GLU A 11 -41.37 -40.71 -1.05
C GLU A 11 -41.07 -39.89 0.21
N VAL A 12 -40.15 -40.35 1.06
CA VAL A 12 -39.50 -39.52 2.08
C VAL A 12 -37.99 -39.57 1.92
N ILE A 13 -37.53 -39.60 0.66
CA ILE A 13 -36.12 -39.74 0.30
C ILE A 13 -35.53 -38.44 -0.27
N PRO A 14 -36.24 -37.59 -1.06
CA PRO A 14 -35.66 -36.37 -1.60
C PRO A 14 -35.37 -35.31 -0.52
N ILE A 15 -36.33 -35.08 0.39
CA ILE A 15 -36.26 -33.99 1.37
C ILE A 15 -35.10 -34.21 2.35
N ALA A 16 -34.93 -35.44 2.86
CA ALA A 16 -33.87 -35.76 3.82
C ALA A 16 -32.45 -35.62 3.22
N LEU A 17 -32.27 -36.03 1.96
CA LEU A 17 -31.01 -35.86 1.21
C LEU A 17 -30.67 -34.38 0.99
N TYR A 18 -31.65 -33.55 0.62
CA TYR A 18 -31.44 -32.11 0.48
C TYR A 18 -31.14 -31.44 1.83
N SER A 19 -31.78 -31.87 2.91
CA SER A 19 -31.51 -31.35 4.26
C SER A 19 -30.07 -31.62 4.73
N GLU A 20 -29.54 -32.82 4.49
CA GLU A 20 -28.15 -33.16 4.82
C GLU A 20 -27.17 -32.30 4.01
N LYS A 21 -27.44 -32.13 2.70
CA LYS A 21 -26.60 -31.30 1.84
C LYS A 21 -26.59 -29.82 2.25
N ILE A 22 -27.74 -29.29 2.70
CA ILE A 22 -27.85 -27.92 3.24
C ILE A 22 -27.01 -27.80 4.50
N ALA A 23 -27.14 -28.73 5.45
CA ALA A 23 -26.35 -28.71 6.69
C ALA A 23 -24.84 -28.76 6.43
N ASP A 24 -24.39 -29.56 5.46
CA ASP A 24 -22.99 -29.59 5.05
C ASP A 24 -22.51 -28.28 4.44
N ASN A 25 -23.35 -27.64 3.62
CA ASN A 25 -23.04 -26.32 3.07
C ASN A 25 -22.98 -25.26 4.17
N ASP A 26 -23.90 -25.27 5.14
CA ASP A 26 -23.91 -24.34 6.27
C ASP A 26 -22.64 -24.46 7.11
N ARG A 27 -22.19 -25.69 7.40
CA ARG A 27 -20.91 -25.93 8.09
C ARG A 27 -19.73 -25.37 7.31
N LYS A 28 -19.71 -25.55 5.98
CA LYS A 28 -18.65 -25.00 5.11
C LYS A 28 -18.69 -23.47 5.10
N ILE A 29 -19.87 -22.87 5.00
CA ILE A 29 -20.06 -21.42 5.04
C ILE A 29 -19.55 -20.84 6.38
N GLU A 30 -19.87 -21.49 7.49
CA GLU A 30 -19.39 -21.07 8.81
C GLU A 30 -17.86 -21.15 8.91
N GLN A 31 -17.28 -22.26 8.42
CA GLN A 31 -15.83 -22.43 8.42
C GLN A 31 -15.11 -21.40 7.54
N LEU A 32 -15.63 -21.15 6.34
CA LEU A 32 -15.11 -20.11 5.44
C LEU A 32 -15.21 -18.73 6.09
N SER A 33 -16.33 -18.45 6.77
CA SER A 33 -16.52 -17.19 7.49
C SER A 33 -15.51 -16.99 8.61
N LYS A 34 -15.20 -18.05 9.38
CA LYS A 34 -14.14 -18.01 10.41
C LYS A 34 -12.76 -17.78 9.81
N ASN A 35 -12.46 -18.44 8.69
CA ASN A 35 -11.19 -18.27 8.00
C ASN A 35 -11.03 -16.84 7.45
N ILE A 36 -12.06 -16.30 6.81
CA ILE A 36 -12.07 -14.92 6.29
C ILE A 36 -11.78 -13.91 7.41
N LYS A 37 -12.41 -14.07 8.59
CA LYS A 37 -12.15 -13.21 9.75
C LYS A 37 -10.69 -13.29 10.19
N ARG A 38 -10.18 -14.52 10.39
CA ARG A 38 -8.78 -14.76 10.79
C ARG A 38 -7.79 -14.15 9.79
N ASP A 39 -8.01 -14.38 8.51
CA ASP A 39 -7.11 -13.93 7.45
C ASP A 39 -7.17 -12.40 7.29
N THR A 40 -8.34 -11.80 7.49
CA THR A 40 -8.50 -10.34 7.50
C THR A 40 -7.75 -9.71 8.68
N GLU A 41 -7.84 -10.30 9.87
CA GLU A 41 -7.06 -9.85 11.03
C GLU A 41 -5.56 -10.02 10.80
N LYS A 42 -5.13 -11.16 10.24
CA LYS A 42 -3.72 -11.40 9.88
C LYS A 42 -3.23 -10.39 8.85
N ARG A 43 -4.02 -10.09 7.82
CA ARG A 43 -3.72 -9.05 6.83
C ARG A 43 -3.53 -7.70 7.50
N LYS A 44 -4.42 -7.32 8.42
CA LYS A 44 -4.32 -6.06 9.16
C LYS A 44 -3.00 -5.98 9.95
N LYS A 45 -2.63 -7.04 10.69
CA LYS A 45 -1.36 -7.10 11.43
C LYS A 45 -0.14 -6.96 10.52
N LEU A 46 -0.13 -7.67 9.39
CA LEU A 46 0.96 -7.58 8.41
C LEU A 46 1.07 -6.18 7.79
N MET A 47 -0.05 -5.49 7.56
CA MET A 47 -0.04 -4.11 7.07
C MET A 47 0.57 -3.16 8.10
N GLU A 48 0.19 -3.28 9.38
CA GLU A 48 0.75 -2.47 10.48
C GLU A 48 2.26 -2.72 10.65
N GLU A 49 2.69 -3.99 10.56
CA GLU A 49 4.10 -4.36 10.62
C GLU A 49 4.90 -3.79 9.44
N ASN A 50 4.36 -3.87 8.22
CA ASN A 50 5.00 -3.32 7.04
C ASN A 50 5.14 -1.78 7.12
N ALA A 51 4.10 -1.09 7.59
CA ALA A 51 4.17 0.36 7.83
C ALA A 51 5.26 0.71 8.86
N ARG A 52 5.36 -0.05 9.96
CA ARG A 52 6.40 0.12 10.98
C ARG A 52 7.81 -0.09 10.40
N LEU A 53 8.01 -1.13 9.60
CA LEU A 53 9.28 -1.43 8.95
C LEU A 53 9.66 -0.35 7.94
N SER A 54 8.70 0.15 7.16
CA SER A 54 8.92 1.25 6.22
C SER A 54 9.38 2.51 6.92
N TYR A 55 8.73 2.87 8.03
CA TYR A 55 9.18 3.98 8.88
C TYR A 55 10.60 3.77 9.42
N GLN A 56 10.91 2.57 9.91
CA GLN A 56 12.25 2.25 10.40
C GLN A 56 13.30 2.38 9.30
N ALA A 57 13.01 1.89 8.09
CA ALA A 57 13.90 1.99 6.94
C ALA A 57 14.21 3.45 6.57
N ILE A 58 13.19 4.33 6.62
CA ILE A 58 13.38 5.77 6.38
C ILE A 58 14.27 6.38 7.48
N CYS A 59 13.99 6.10 8.75
CA CYS A 59 14.83 6.60 9.85
C CYS A 59 16.28 6.15 9.72
N GLU A 60 16.53 4.90 9.33
CA GLU A 60 17.87 4.38 9.09
C GLU A 60 18.54 5.04 7.87
N GLN A 61 17.82 5.20 6.76
CA GLN A 61 18.35 5.81 5.53
C GLN A 61 18.77 7.26 5.73
N TYR A 62 17.98 8.04 6.49
CA TYR A 62 18.24 9.46 6.72
C TYR A 62 18.95 9.73 8.06
N ASN A 63 19.32 8.67 8.81
CA ASN A 63 19.94 8.74 10.13
C ASN A 63 19.26 9.76 11.07
N CYS A 64 17.92 9.74 11.07
CA CYS A 64 17.11 10.74 11.76
C CYS A 64 16.03 10.09 12.64
N THR A 65 15.63 10.78 13.70
CA THR A 65 14.51 10.34 14.53
C THR A 65 13.17 10.70 13.87
N GLY A 66 12.07 10.09 14.32
CA GLY A 66 10.73 10.44 13.82
C GLY A 66 10.38 11.91 14.01
N GLN A 67 10.84 12.51 15.11
CA GLN A 67 10.63 13.94 15.36
C GLN A 67 11.43 14.78 14.36
N ASP A 68 12.67 14.41 14.08
CA ASP A 68 13.50 15.11 13.08
C ASP A 68 12.85 15.04 11.69
N LEU A 69 12.28 13.89 11.32
CA LEU A 69 11.57 13.72 10.06
C LEU A 69 10.32 14.61 9.97
N LEU A 70 9.53 14.68 11.05
CA LEU A 70 8.37 15.58 11.12
C LEU A 70 8.76 17.05 11.04
N ASP A 71 9.87 17.43 11.69
CA ASP A 71 10.39 18.80 11.66
C ASP A 71 10.93 19.15 10.27
N ILE A 72 11.57 18.21 9.57
CA ILE A 72 11.99 18.38 8.17
C ILE A 72 10.77 18.57 7.26
N LEU A 73 9.79 17.67 7.31
CA LEU A 73 8.57 17.75 6.52
C LEU A 73 7.80 19.06 6.76
N SER A 74 7.71 19.50 8.02
CA SER A 74 7.04 20.75 8.38
C SER A 74 7.76 21.97 7.80
N ARG A 75 9.09 21.98 7.84
CA ARG A 75 9.91 23.05 7.24
C ARG A 75 9.77 23.07 5.73
N GLU A 76 9.82 21.92 5.07
CA GLU A 76 9.64 21.80 3.62
C GLU A 76 8.26 22.30 3.20
N HIS A 77 7.21 21.92 3.93
CA HIS A 77 5.85 22.39 3.66
C HIS A 77 5.73 23.91 3.79
N GLN A 78 6.28 24.50 4.85
CA GLN A 78 6.31 25.96 5.02
C GLN A 78 7.09 26.66 3.90
N GLN A 79 8.22 26.09 3.47
CA GLN A 79 8.99 26.63 2.35
C GLN A 79 8.20 26.59 1.05
N ALA A 80 7.52 25.47 0.75
CA ALA A 80 6.67 25.34 -0.42
C ALA A 80 5.51 26.36 -0.40
N GLU A 81 4.82 26.52 0.74
CA GLU A 81 3.78 27.54 0.90
C GLU A 81 4.32 28.95 0.66
N MET A 82 5.49 29.29 1.22
CA MET A 82 6.12 30.60 0.96
C MET A 82 6.40 30.81 -0.52
N LEU A 83 6.93 29.81 -1.22
CA LEU A 83 7.20 29.88 -2.66
C LEU A 83 5.90 30.05 -3.46
N GLN A 84 4.85 29.32 -3.11
CA GLN A 84 3.53 29.49 -3.73
C GLN A 84 2.97 30.91 -3.51
N THR A 85 3.07 31.45 -2.29
CA THR A 85 2.63 32.83 -2.01
C THR A 85 3.47 33.88 -2.75
N SER A 86 4.72 33.56 -3.08
CA SER A 86 5.58 34.40 -3.92
C SER A 86 5.26 34.29 -5.42
N GLY A 87 4.30 33.46 -5.80
CA GLY A 87 3.78 33.33 -7.16
C GLY A 87 4.35 32.17 -7.97
N LEU A 88 5.13 31.27 -7.35
CA LEU A 88 5.61 30.06 -8.01
C LEU A 88 4.51 29.00 -8.06
N SER A 89 4.41 28.30 -9.19
CA SER A 89 3.54 27.13 -9.31
C SER A 89 4.19 25.89 -8.71
N ASP A 90 3.40 24.85 -8.43
CA ASP A 90 3.92 23.56 -7.98
C ASP A 90 4.94 22.96 -8.97
N ALA A 91 4.79 23.23 -10.26
CA ALA A 91 5.73 22.78 -11.28
C ALA A 91 7.09 23.49 -11.14
N ASP A 92 7.10 24.80 -10.92
CA ASP A 92 8.33 25.58 -10.73
C ASP A 92 9.04 25.17 -9.44
N ILE A 93 8.28 24.91 -8.37
CA ILE A 93 8.81 24.44 -7.08
C ILE A 93 9.40 23.03 -7.23
N ALA A 94 8.73 22.14 -7.97
CA ALA A 94 9.23 20.79 -8.23
C ALA A 94 10.52 20.79 -9.05
N GLU A 95 10.62 21.67 -10.06
CA GLU A 95 11.85 21.86 -10.84
C GLU A 95 13.00 22.36 -9.94
N LEU A 96 12.74 23.37 -9.11
CA LEU A 96 13.72 23.90 -8.16
C LEU A 96 14.18 22.86 -7.13
N ALA A 97 13.27 22.01 -6.66
CA ALA A 97 13.56 20.89 -5.76
C ALA A 97 14.36 19.75 -6.43
N GLY A 98 14.64 19.84 -7.72
CA GLY A 98 15.48 18.89 -8.45
C GLY A 98 14.76 17.59 -8.80
N SER A 99 13.43 17.54 -8.73
CA SER A 99 12.62 16.34 -9.03
C SER A 99 12.68 15.86 -10.50
N GLY A 100 13.38 16.59 -11.36
CA GLY A 100 13.66 16.23 -12.76
C GLY A 100 15.14 16.02 -13.13
N ARG A 101 16.09 16.15 -12.19
CA ARG A 101 17.52 15.95 -12.50
C ARG A 101 17.90 14.49 -12.26
N SER A 102 17.73 13.64 -13.28
CA SER A 102 18.51 12.41 -13.39
C SER A 102 20.00 12.81 -13.31
N SER A 103 20.77 12.09 -12.51
CA SER A 103 22.20 12.30 -12.24
C SER A 103 23.05 12.04 -13.50
N GLU A 104 22.86 12.81 -14.57
CA GLU A 104 23.55 12.61 -15.85
C GLU A 104 24.39 13.81 -16.31
N ASP A 105 24.31 14.98 -15.68
CA ASP A 105 25.22 16.10 -15.98
C ASP A 105 26.14 16.40 -14.80
N SER A 106 27.24 15.66 -14.74
CA SER A 106 28.47 16.04 -14.03
C SER A 106 29.40 16.82 -14.98
N ASP A 107 28.86 17.81 -15.70
CA ASP A 107 29.60 18.63 -16.68
C ASP A 107 29.91 20.05 -16.18
N ASP A 108 30.00 20.24 -14.86
CA ASP A 108 30.55 21.44 -14.26
C ASP A 108 31.93 21.14 -13.64
N ILE A 109 33.00 21.43 -14.38
CA ILE A 109 34.15 22.28 -14.02
C ILE A 109 35.06 22.39 -15.27
N ALA A 110 34.74 23.31 -16.18
CA ALA A 110 35.70 23.90 -17.10
C ALA A 110 35.69 25.43 -16.91
N PHE A 111 35.98 25.84 -15.68
CA PHE A 111 36.07 27.24 -15.28
C PHE A 111 37.53 27.69 -15.43
N TYR A 112 37.79 28.43 -16.51
CA TYR A 112 39.03 29.11 -16.91
C TYR A 112 40.17 28.26 -17.47
N ASP A 113 40.09 27.94 -18.76
CA ASP A 113 41.30 27.97 -19.61
C ASP A 113 41.32 29.30 -20.37
N LYS A 114 41.63 30.37 -19.64
CA LYS A 114 41.98 31.68 -20.19
C LYS A 114 43.30 32.09 -19.55
N GLN A 115 44.40 31.60 -20.10
CA GLN A 115 45.61 32.39 -20.18
C GLN A 115 45.90 32.66 -21.64
N ASP A 116 45.36 33.80 -22.10
CA ASP A 116 45.93 34.58 -23.17
C ASP A 116 47.44 34.71 -22.88
N SER A 117 48.27 33.94 -23.60
CA SER A 117 49.73 34.13 -23.67
C SER A 117 50.06 34.66 -25.05
N ASP A 118 49.70 35.92 -25.27
CA ASP A 118 50.32 36.80 -26.26
C ASP A 118 51.11 37.86 -25.47
N ASP A 119 52.44 37.74 -25.40
CA ASP A 119 53.39 38.81 -25.79
C ASP A 119 54.86 38.38 -25.63
N ASP A 120 55.64 38.81 -26.65
CA ASP A 120 57.11 38.78 -26.92
C ASP A 120 57.80 37.48 -27.44
#